data_AF-A0AAW0ASA5-F1
#
_entry.id   AF-A0AAW0ASA5-F1
#
_cell.length_a   1.000
_cell.length_b   1.000
_cell.length_c   1.000
_cell.angle_alpha   90.00
_cell.angle_beta   90.00
_cell.angle_gamma   90.00
#
_symmetry.space_group_name_H-M   'P 1'
#
loop_
_entity.id
_entity.type
_entity.pdbx_description
1 polymer ?
#
loop_
_entity_poly.entity_id
_entity_poly.type
_entity_poly.pdbx_seq_one_letter_code
_entity_poly.pdbx_strand_id
1 'polypeptide(L)'
;PPYAAIWQAWWDSMQPSWRTKEENGRWSVVRGYGQGAYHWGVNGVLSIVASLFCWGVAVKGNADLRATWELAVNDVVWMLEGMATY
;
A
#
# COMPACT_ATOMS: atom_id res chain seq x y z
N PRO A 1 2.36 -6.87 -14.29
CA PRO A 1 2.70 -8.24 -13.84
C PRO A 1 1.66 -8.78 -12.87
N PRO A 2 1.51 -10.12 -12.74
CA PRO A 2 0.54 -10.72 -11.82
C PRO A 2 0.73 -10.24 -10.37
N TYR A 3 1.98 -10.05 -9.92
CA TYR A 3 2.30 -9.55 -8.58
C TYR A 3 1.65 -8.20 -8.27
N ALA A 4 1.76 -7.23 -9.18
CA ALA A 4 1.24 -5.89 -8.98
C ALA A 4 -0.30 -5.89 -8.91
N ALA A 5 -0.96 -6.61 -9.80
CA ALA A 5 -2.43 -6.67 -9.83
C ALA A 5 -3.01 -7.39 -8.61
N ILE A 6 -2.40 -8.52 -8.23
CA ILE A 6 -2.81 -9.29 -7.03
C ILE A 6 -2.57 -8.46 -5.77
N TRP A 7 -1.40 -7.84 -5.65
CA TRP A 7 -1.07 -7.01 -4.51
C TRP A 7 -2.01 -5.80 -4.42
N GLN A 8 -2.28 -5.12 -5.55
CA GLN A 8 -3.20 -3.98 -5.59
C GLN A 8 -4.61 -4.38 -5.16
N ALA A 9 -5.15 -5.49 -5.67
CA ALA A 9 -6.49 -5.96 -5.29
C ALA A 9 -6.59 -6.30 -3.79
N TRP A 10 -5.53 -6.88 -3.22
CA TRP A 10 -5.45 -7.13 -1.78
C TRP A 10 -5.30 -5.83 -0.98
N TRP A 11 -4.44 -4.92 -1.43
CA TRP A 11 -4.26 -3.62 -0.79
C TRP A 11 -5.54 -2.78 -0.80
N ASP A 12 -6.29 -2.85 -1.89
CA ASP A 12 -7.55 -2.15 -2.06
C ASP A 12 -8.64 -2.63 -1.09
N SER A 13 -8.69 -3.94 -0.80
CA SER A 13 -9.69 -4.49 0.12
C SER A 13 -9.43 -4.12 1.58
N MET A 14 -8.23 -3.65 1.90
CA MET A 14 -7.86 -3.21 3.25
C MET A 14 -8.03 -1.70 3.47
N GLN A 15 -8.29 -0.93 2.41
CA GLN A 15 -8.42 0.52 2.56
C GLN A 15 -9.70 0.90 3.31
N PRO A 16 -9.61 1.92 4.18
CA PRO A 16 -10.79 2.42 4.86
C PRO A 16 -11.73 3.12 3.87
N SER A 17 -13.04 3.07 4.15
CA SER A 17 -14.08 3.62 3.27
C SER A 17 -13.99 5.12 3.02
N TRP A 18 -13.31 5.87 3.90
CA TRP A 18 -13.07 7.30 3.72
C TRP A 18 -11.93 7.62 2.76
N ARG A 19 -11.08 6.64 2.43
CA ARG A 19 -9.98 6.82 1.47
C ARG A 19 -10.52 6.57 0.06
N THR A 20 -10.25 7.48 -0.85
CA THR A 20 -10.69 7.38 -2.25
C THR A 20 -9.49 7.28 -3.19
N LYS A 21 -9.69 6.69 -4.37
CA LYS A 21 -8.68 6.69 -5.42
C LYS A 21 -8.74 7.98 -6.24
N GLU A 22 -7.58 8.50 -6.60
CA GLU A 22 -7.41 9.55 -7.60
C GLU A 22 -7.71 9.02 -9.01
N GLU A 23 -7.86 9.91 -9.99
CA GLU A 23 -8.09 9.54 -11.41
C GLU A 23 -6.99 8.63 -11.98
N ASN A 24 -5.78 8.70 -11.43
CA ASN A 24 -4.65 7.85 -11.79
C ASN A 24 -4.71 6.44 -11.17
N GLY A 25 -5.78 6.10 -10.44
CA GLY A 25 -5.99 4.81 -9.79
C GLY A 25 -5.20 4.60 -8.50
N ARG A 26 -4.45 5.60 -8.03
CA ARG A 26 -3.70 5.57 -6.76
C ARG A 26 -4.59 6.03 -5.62
N TRP A 27 -4.28 5.58 -4.41
CA TRP A 27 -5.01 6.03 -3.24
C TRP A 27 -4.62 7.46 -2.87
N SER A 28 -5.62 8.28 -2.56
CA SER A 28 -5.41 9.67 -2.17
C SER A 28 -4.66 9.78 -0.84
N VAL A 29 -3.77 10.77 -0.81
CA VAL A 29 -3.02 11.20 0.36
C VAL A 29 -3.80 12.37 0.97
N VAL A 30 -4.76 12.08 1.85
CA VAL A 30 -5.60 13.11 2.50
C VAL A 30 -4.88 13.74 3.71
N ARG A 31 -5.09 15.04 3.94
CA ARG A 31 -4.59 15.69 5.17
C ARG A 31 -5.38 15.19 6.37
N GLY A 32 -4.75 14.35 7.18
CA GLY A 32 -5.30 13.76 8.39
C GLY A 32 -5.61 12.29 8.20
N TYR A 33 -4.93 11.44 8.98
CA TYR A 33 -5.26 10.03 9.06
C TYR A 33 -6.63 9.91 9.74
N GLY A 34 -7.66 9.52 8.99
CA GLY A 34 -9.00 9.38 9.53
C GLY A 34 -9.08 8.26 10.57
N GLN A 35 -9.85 8.45 11.65
CA GLN A 35 -10.15 7.35 12.57
C GLN A 35 -10.77 6.17 11.79
N GLY A 36 -10.38 4.93 12.12
CA GLY A 36 -10.96 3.72 11.54
C GLY A 36 -10.13 3.01 10.46
N ALA A 37 -8.89 3.42 10.22
CA ALA A 37 -7.97 2.70 9.32
C ALA A 37 -7.52 1.31 9.83
N TYR A 38 -8.06 0.84 10.96
CA TYR A 38 -7.68 -0.39 11.63
C TYR A 38 -8.60 -1.56 11.26
N HIS A 39 -8.51 -2.05 10.02
CA HIS A 39 -9.15 -3.31 9.58
C HIS A 39 -8.17 -4.48 9.39
N TRP A 40 -6.95 -4.33 9.88
CA TRP A 40 -5.86 -5.24 9.62
C TRP A 40 -5.56 -5.95 10.94
N GLY A 41 -5.78 -7.27 10.94
CA GLY A 41 -5.64 -8.10 12.14
C GLY A 41 -4.22 -8.06 12.72
N VAL A 42 -3.96 -8.83 13.78
CA VAL A 42 -2.70 -8.82 14.56
C VAL A 42 -1.40 -8.83 13.73
N ASN A 43 -1.41 -9.43 12.54
CA ASN A 43 -0.24 -9.53 11.65
C ASN A 43 -0.26 -8.55 10.46
N GLY A 44 -1.17 -7.58 10.44
CA GLY A 44 -1.40 -6.68 9.31
C GLY A 44 -0.14 -6.01 8.78
N VAL A 45 0.58 -5.29 9.66
CA VAL A 45 1.84 -4.59 9.31
C VAL A 45 2.87 -5.56 8.74
N LEU A 46 3.04 -6.71 9.41
CA LEU A 46 4.05 -7.70 9.04
C LEU A 46 3.76 -8.29 7.66
N SER A 47 2.50 -8.59 7.36
CA SER A 47 2.07 -9.07 6.05
C SER A 47 2.30 -8.03 4.94
N ILE A 48 2.07 -6.75 5.24
CA ILE A 48 2.32 -5.65 4.30
C ILE A 48 3.82 -5.58 3.96
N VAL A 49 4.68 -5.52 4.98
CA VAL A 49 6.14 -5.45 4.77
C VAL A 49 6.66 -6.69 4.06
N ALA A 50 6.23 -7.89 4.45
CA ALA A 50 6.65 -9.14 3.83
C ALA A 50 6.22 -9.21 2.34
N SER A 51 4.99 -8.81 2.03
CA SER A 51 4.50 -8.81 0.64
C SER A 51 5.26 -7.83 -0.25
N LEU A 52 5.54 -6.61 0.23
CA LEU A 52 6.34 -5.62 -0.48
C LEU A 52 7.78 -6.08 -0.67
N PHE A 53 8.38 -6.74 0.33
CA PHE A 53 9.72 -7.31 0.21
C PHE A 53 9.78 -8.38 -0.89
N CYS A 54 8.88 -9.36 -0.86
CA CYS A 54 8.80 -10.42 -1.86
C CYS A 54 8.60 -9.86 -3.28
N TRP A 55 7.70 -8.89 -3.44
CA TRP A 55 7.49 -8.21 -4.72
C TRP A 55 8.75 -7.43 -5.16
N GLY A 56 9.40 -6.71 -4.24
CA GLY A 56 10.62 -5.95 -4.51
C GLY A 56 11.79 -6.83 -5.01
N VAL A 57 11.96 -8.02 -4.43
CA VAL A 57 12.92 -9.02 -4.92
C VAL A 57 12.58 -9.45 -6.35
N ALA A 58 11.31 -9.70 -6.65
CA ALA A 58 10.86 -10.17 -7.96
C ALA A 58 11.01 -9.13 -9.09
N VAL A 59 11.01 -7.83 -8.76
CA VAL A 59 11.18 -6.74 -9.75
C VAL A 59 12.59 -6.15 -9.76
N LYS A 60 13.51 -6.70 -8.95
CA LYS A 60 14.90 -6.23 -8.90
C LYS A 60 15.55 -6.33 -10.28
N GLY A 61 16.08 -5.21 -10.76
CA GLY A 61 16.73 -5.11 -12.08
C GLY A 61 15.79 -4.81 -13.25
N ASN A 62 14.48 -4.64 -13.00
CA ASN A 62 13.52 -4.18 -14.01
C ASN A 62 12.98 -2.80 -13.63
N ALA A 63 13.43 -1.74 -14.32
CA ALA A 63 13.11 -0.35 -13.99
C ALA A 63 11.60 -0.04 -14.08
N ASP A 64 10.93 -0.51 -15.12
CA ASP A 64 9.50 -0.24 -15.34
C ASP A 64 8.64 -0.91 -14.26
N LEU A 65 8.97 -2.14 -13.89
CA LEU A 65 8.24 -2.86 -12.84
C LEU A 65 8.57 -2.35 -11.44
N ARG A 66 9.79 -1.83 -11.25
CA ARG A 66 10.22 -1.18 -10.01
C ARG A 66 9.43 0.10 -9.75
N ALA A 67 9.15 0.91 -10.77
CA ALA A 67 8.37 2.14 -10.60
C ALA A 67 6.99 1.87 -9.98
N THR A 68 6.29 0.83 -10.43
CA THR A 68 4.99 0.43 -9.86
C THR A 68 5.11 -0.04 -8.41
N TRP A 69 6.18 -0.78 -8.09
CA TRP A 69 6.47 -1.20 -6.72
C TRP A 69 6.80 -0.01 -5.81
N GLU A 70 7.56 0.98 -6.28
CA GLU A 70 7.90 2.19 -5.51
C GLU A 70 6.65 3.01 -5.14
N LEU A 71 5.65 3.07 -6.03
CA LEU A 71 4.37 3.71 -5.73
C LEU A 71 3.63 3.00 -4.58
N ALA A 72 3.62 1.67 -4.59
CA ALA A 72 3.02 0.87 -3.52
C ALA A 72 3.75 1.06 -2.19
N VAL A 73 5.09 1.14 -2.22
CA VAL A 73 5.91 1.44 -1.04
C VAL A 73 5.56 2.82 -0.47
N ASN A 74 5.52 3.85 -1.32
CA ASN A 74 5.20 5.22 -0.88
C ASN A 74 3.80 5.31 -0.24
N ASP A 75 2.82 4.58 -0.79
CA ASP A 75 1.47 4.52 -0.25
C ASP A 75 1.44 3.90 1.16
N VAL A 76 2.14 2.79 1.33
CA VAL A 76 2.27 2.10 2.63
C VAL A 76 3.02 2.97 3.63
N VAL A 77 4.10 3.65 3.22
CA VAL A 77 4.85 4.56 4.09
C VAL A 77 3.95 5.67 4.61
N TRP A 78 3.20 6.34 3.73
CA TRP A 78 2.25 7.37 4.15
C TRP A 78 1.22 6.84 5.16
N MET A 79 0.70 5.63 4.93
CA MET A 79 -0.25 5.00 5.86
C MET A 79 0.39 4.73 7.23
N LEU A 80 1.60 4.17 7.26
CA LEU A 80 2.32 3.83 8.50
C LEU A 80 2.70 5.09 9.30
N GLU A 81 3.16 6.14 8.63
CA GLU A 81 3.42 7.46 9.25
C GLU A 81 2.15 8.06 9.83
N GLY A 82 1.04 7.94 9.09
CA GLY A 82 -0.29 8.36 9.53
C GLY A 82 -0.69 7.69 10.84
N MET A 83 -0.45 6.39 11.01
CA MET A 83 -0.76 5.72 12.27
C MET A 83 0.15 6.11 13.42
N ALA A 84 1.46 6.26 13.16
CA ALA A 84 2.43 6.56 14.22
C ALA A 84 2.19 7.92 14.87
N THR A 85 1.39 8.77 14.22
CA THR A 85 1.04 10.12 14.67
C THR A 85 -0.22 10.14 15.56
N TYR A 86 -0.96 9.03 15.69
CA TYR A 86 -2.19 8.89 16.51
C TYR A 86 -2.07 7.79 17.55
#